data_AF-A0A1B0FK67-F1
#
_entry.id   AF-A0A1B0FK67-F1
#
_cell.length_a   1.000
_cell.length_b   1.000
_cell.length_c   1.000
_cell.angle_alpha   90.00
_cell.angle_beta   90.00
_cell.angle_gamma   90.00
#
_symmetry.space_group_name_H-M   'P 1'
#
loop_
_entity.id
_entity.type
_entity.pdbx_description
1 polymer ?
#
loop_
_entity_poly.entity_id
_entity_poly.type
_entity_poly.pdbx_seq_one_letter_code
_entity_poly.pdbx_strand_id
1 'polypeptide(L)'
;MPSLWPVLPNPTMKAISLGLFAGCAYLELSDHWALQTVYDSHCIAGFEVTNELGHHLSLLWAILIPDCVYVFVIACAMLFPDCNFGADPTTIGYNVIAGFVMESSLAKVSQIQNCGNAAMDVILTAPAAYAAVAGTVHFANAFVCFLFLARVERKFFLQTNPLSNPDMTIQT
;
A
#
# COMPACT_ATOMS: atom_id res chain seq x y z
N MET A 1 29.93 9.98 15.21
CA MET A 1 29.26 8.69 15.43
C MET A 1 28.81 8.16 14.06
N PRO A 2 29.08 6.89 13.70
CA PRO A 2 28.49 6.29 12.51
C PRO A 2 26.96 6.28 12.64
N SER A 3 26.23 6.49 11.54
CA SER A 3 24.77 6.46 11.59
C SER A 3 24.31 5.05 11.93
N LEU A 4 23.53 4.92 13.01
CA LEU A 4 22.94 3.64 13.44
C LEU A 4 21.99 3.05 12.39
N TRP A 5 21.51 3.88 11.46
CA TRP A 5 20.55 3.53 10.43
C TRP A 5 21.18 3.62 9.05
N PRO A 6 20.75 2.75 8.11
CA PRO A 6 21.18 2.87 6.72
C PRO A 6 20.66 4.19 6.13
N VAL A 7 21.36 4.70 5.12
CA VAL A 7 21.04 5.98 4.48
C VAL A 7 20.96 5.78 2.98
N LEU A 8 19.79 6.05 2.42
CA LEU A 8 19.59 6.22 0.99
C LEU A 8 19.38 7.71 0.67
N PRO A 9 19.85 8.20 -0.48
CA PRO A 9 19.51 9.53 -0.95
C PRO A 9 17.99 9.71 -1.09
N ASN A 10 17.47 10.87 -0.69
CA ASN A 10 16.04 11.17 -0.79
C ASN A 10 15.46 10.95 -2.20
N PRO A 11 16.12 11.36 -3.31
CA PRO A 11 15.63 11.05 -4.66
C PRO A 11 15.51 9.55 -4.94
N THR A 12 16.44 8.75 -4.40
CA THR A 12 16.40 7.28 -4.54
C THR A 12 15.22 6.69 -3.77
N MET A 13 14.96 7.16 -2.56
CA MET A 13 13.80 6.72 -1.77
C MET A 13 12.49 7.04 -2.47
N LYS A 14 12.33 8.26 -2.98
CA LYS A 14 11.15 8.65 -3.77
C LYS A 14 10.97 7.79 -5.01
N ALA A 15 12.05 7.49 -5.73
CA ALA A 15 11.99 6.65 -6.92
C ALA A 15 11.54 5.22 -6.59
N ILE A 16 12.02 4.65 -5.48
CA ILE A 16 11.57 3.35 -4.99
C ILE A 16 10.09 3.41 -4.64
N SER A 17 9.67 4.37 -3.80
CA SER A 17 8.27 4.51 -3.39
C SER A 17 7.34 4.74 -4.58
N LEU A 18 7.75 5.57 -5.54
CA LEU A 18 7.01 5.81 -6.79
C LEU A 18 6.80 4.50 -7.56
N GLY A 19 7.85 3.70 -7.72
CA GLY A 19 7.77 2.40 -8.39
C GLY A 19 6.84 1.42 -7.67
N LEU A 20 6.89 1.39 -6.34
CA LEU A 20 6.04 0.50 -5.54
C LEU A 20 4.56 0.93 -5.59
N PHE A 21 4.25 2.22 -5.46
CA PHE A 21 2.90 2.76 -5.65
C PHE A 21 2.36 2.52 -7.06
N ALA A 22 3.18 2.73 -8.10
CA ALA A 22 2.78 2.44 -9.47
C ALA A 22 2.51 0.94 -9.68
N GLY A 23 3.29 0.07 -9.02
CA GLY A 23 3.05 -1.37 -8.98
C GLY A 23 1.73 -1.74 -8.32
N CYS A 24 1.41 -1.16 -7.16
CA CYS A 24 0.13 -1.35 -6.48
C CYS A 24 -1.05 -0.92 -7.37
N ALA A 25 -1.03 0.31 -7.89
CA ALA A 25 -2.07 0.82 -8.77
C ALA A 25 -2.29 -0.07 -10.02
N TYR A 26 -1.22 -0.61 -10.59
CA TYR A 26 -1.32 -1.55 -11.72
C TYR A 26 -2.00 -2.87 -11.31
N LEU A 27 -1.63 -3.45 -10.16
CA LEU A 27 -2.21 -4.68 -9.66
C LEU A 27 -3.69 -4.49 -9.33
N GLU A 28 -4.05 -3.37 -8.71
CA GLU A 28 -5.42 -3.03 -8.36
C GLU A 28 -6.29 -2.80 -9.60
N LEU A 29 -5.76 -2.13 -10.62
CA LEU A 29 -6.43 -2.01 -11.93
C LEU A 29 -6.60 -3.37 -12.60
N SER A 30 -5.59 -4.24 -12.52
CA SER A 30 -5.63 -5.58 -13.09
C SER A 30 -6.71 -6.45 -12.41
N ASP A 31 -6.84 -6.35 -11.08
CA ASP A 31 -7.90 -7.00 -10.33
C ASP A 31 -9.29 -6.50 -10.77
N HIS A 32 -9.44 -5.17 -10.82
CA HIS A 32 -10.69 -4.56 -11.24
C HIS A 32 -11.10 -4.99 -12.66
N TRP A 33 -10.18 -4.96 -13.61
CA TRP A 33 -10.45 -5.37 -14.99
C TRP A 33 -10.75 -6.85 -15.11
N ALA A 34 -10.05 -7.72 -14.37
CA ALA A 34 -10.35 -9.14 -14.34
C ALA A 34 -11.79 -9.38 -13.87
N LEU A 35 -12.22 -8.73 -12.80
CA LEU A 35 -13.59 -8.84 -12.29
C LEU A 35 -14.63 -8.25 -13.25
N GLN A 36 -14.33 -7.15 -13.94
CA GLN A 36 -15.21 -6.57 -14.95
C GLN A 36 -15.56 -7.56 -16.07
N THR A 37 -14.63 -8.44 -16.47
CA THR A 37 -14.88 -9.43 -17.54
C THR A 37 -15.97 -10.44 -17.20
N VAL A 38 -16.34 -10.57 -15.92
CA VAL A 38 -17.31 -11.56 -15.44
C VAL A 38 -18.56 -10.95 -14.80
N TYR A 39 -18.74 -9.62 -14.84
CA TYR A 39 -19.89 -8.93 -14.25
C TYR A 39 -21.24 -9.37 -14.82
N ASP A 40 -21.29 -9.71 -16.10
CA ASP A 40 -22.52 -10.19 -16.75
C ASP A 40 -22.80 -11.69 -16.47
N SER A 41 -21.97 -12.35 -15.66
CA SER A 41 -22.18 -13.75 -15.31
C SER A 41 -23.43 -13.94 -14.46
N HIS A 42 -24.08 -15.10 -14.61
CA HIS A 42 -25.26 -15.47 -13.85
C HIS A 42 -25.06 -15.42 -12.32
N CYS A 43 -23.84 -15.56 -11.82
CA CYS A 43 -23.57 -15.51 -10.38
C CYS A 43 -23.63 -14.09 -9.82
N ILE A 44 -23.22 -13.11 -10.60
CA ILE A 44 -23.27 -11.69 -10.23
C ILE A 44 -24.66 -11.12 -10.54
N ALA A 45 -25.19 -11.39 -11.73
CA ALA A 45 -26.52 -10.94 -12.14
C ALA A 45 -27.67 -11.60 -11.36
N GLY A 46 -27.46 -12.83 -10.86
CA GLY A 46 -28.40 -13.59 -10.03
C GLY A 46 -28.31 -13.29 -8.52
N PHE A 47 -27.51 -12.30 -8.13
CA PHE A 47 -27.31 -11.80 -6.77
C PHE A 47 -26.53 -12.68 -5.77
N GLU A 48 -26.05 -13.86 -6.16
CA GLU A 48 -25.45 -14.82 -5.22
C GLU A 48 -24.11 -14.37 -4.61
N VAL A 49 -23.32 -13.57 -5.34
CA VAL A 49 -21.96 -13.15 -4.93
C VAL A 49 -21.78 -11.65 -4.73
N THR A 50 -22.83 -10.86 -4.97
CA THR A 50 -22.78 -9.39 -5.12
C THR A 50 -22.27 -8.64 -3.89
N ASN A 51 -22.62 -9.09 -2.69
CA ASN A 51 -22.30 -8.34 -1.47
C ASN A 51 -20.81 -8.38 -1.14
N GLU A 52 -20.22 -9.58 -1.11
CA GLU A 52 -18.79 -9.72 -0.78
C GLU A 52 -17.91 -9.20 -1.92
N LEU A 53 -18.31 -9.45 -3.18
CA LEU A 53 -17.61 -8.89 -4.34
C LEU A 53 -17.72 -7.36 -4.41
N GLY A 54 -18.88 -6.80 -4.12
CA GLY A 54 -19.09 -5.35 -4.05
C GLY A 54 -18.30 -4.71 -2.92
N HIS A 55 -18.16 -5.40 -1.79
CA HIS A 55 -17.31 -4.95 -0.69
C HIS A 55 -15.84 -4.93 -1.08
N HIS A 56 -15.35 -6.02 -1.70
CA HIS A 56 -13.99 -6.09 -2.25
C HIS A 56 -13.71 -4.92 -3.20
N LEU A 57 -14.58 -4.72 -4.19
CA LEU A 57 -14.45 -3.63 -5.16
C LEU A 57 -14.47 -2.24 -4.51
N SER A 58 -15.29 -2.04 -3.49
CA SER A 58 -15.35 -0.76 -2.77
C SER A 58 -14.05 -0.46 -2.04
N LEU A 59 -13.47 -1.48 -1.37
CA LEU A 59 -12.18 -1.35 -0.70
C LEU A 59 -11.04 -1.15 -1.71
N LEU A 60 -11.07 -1.88 -2.82
CA LEU A 60 -10.11 -1.72 -3.92
C LEU A 60 -10.08 -0.28 -4.44
N TRP A 61 -11.25 0.31 -4.72
CA TRP A 61 -11.34 1.71 -5.15
C TRP A 61 -10.92 2.73 -4.08
N ALA A 62 -11.13 2.40 -2.81
CA ALA A 62 -10.71 3.24 -1.70
C ALA A 62 -9.17 3.33 -1.57
N ILE A 63 -8.43 2.37 -2.14
CA ILE A 63 -6.96 2.36 -2.19
C ILE A 63 -6.44 2.85 -3.54
N LEU A 64 -7.03 2.38 -4.65
CA LEU A 64 -6.58 2.73 -6.01
C LEU A 64 -6.55 4.23 -6.29
N ILE A 65 -7.57 4.96 -5.84
CA ILE A 65 -7.63 6.41 -6.06
C ILE A 65 -6.48 7.11 -5.31
N PRO A 66 -6.32 6.93 -3.98
CA PRO A 66 -5.18 7.50 -3.29
C PRO A 66 -3.82 7.02 -3.83
N ASP A 67 -3.69 5.76 -4.26
CA ASP A 67 -2.47 5.24 -4.88
C ASP A 67 -2.08 6.02 -6.14
N CYS A 68 -3.04 6.26 -7.03
CA CYS A 68 -2.84 7.12 -8.19
C CYS A 68 -2.44 8.55 -7.80
N VAL A 69 -3.02 9.09 -6.72
CA VAL A 69 -2.65 10.41 -6.18
C VAL A 69 -1.22 10.38 -5.64
N TYR A 70 -0.80 9.36 -4.90
CA TYR A 70 0.57 9.21 -4.41
C TYR A 70 1.56 9.10 -5.57
N VAL A 71 1.27 8.31 -6.61
CA VAL A 71 2.09 8.25 -7.83
C VAL A 71 2.30 9.66 -8.41
N PHE A 72 1.21 10.41 -8.60
CA PHE A 72 1.28 11.75 -9.18
C PHE A 72 2.06 12.74 -8.30
N VAL A 73 1.78 12.75 -6.99
CA VAL A 73 2.40 13.70 -6.08
C VAL A 73 3.88 13.38 -5.85
N ILE A 74 4.26 12.10 -5.75
CA ILE A 74 5.66 11.69 -5.66
C ILE A 74 6.41 12.06 -6.95
N ALA A 75 5.81 11.82 -8.12
CA ALA A 75 6.41 12.22 -9.39
C ALA A 75 6.65 13.74 -9.47
N CYS A 76 5.69 14.56 -9.01
CA CYS A 76 5.89 16.01 -8.87
C CYS A 76 7.00 16.34 -7.86
N ALA A 77 7.03 15.65 -6.72
CA ALA A 77 8.02 15.84 -5.65
C ALA A 77 9.45 15.46 -6.07
N MET A 78 9.64 14.68 -7.14
CA MET A 78 10.96 14.39 -7.70
C MET A 78 11.69 15.65 -8.18
N LEU A 79 10.96 16.69 -8.57
CA LEU A 79 11.53 17.98 -9.00
C LEU A 79 12.11 18.81 -7.83
N PHE A 80 11.79 18.45 -6.59
CA PHE A 80 12.15 19.21 -5.39
C PHE A 80 12.99 18.35 -4.44
N PRO A 81 14.33 18.52 -4.41
CA PRO A 81 15.24 17.68 -3.61
C PRO A 81 14.94 17.68 -2.11
N ASP A 82 14.46 18.81 -1.59
CA ASP A 82 14.21 19.03 -0.15
C ASP A 82 12.84 18.54 0.32
N CYS A 83 11.91 18.26 -0.60
CA CYS A 83 10.63 17.67 -0.26
C CYS A 83 10.84 16.20 0.11
N ASN A 84 10.29 15.70 1.23
CA ASN A 84 10.42 14.29 1.63
C ASN A 84 9.19 13.44 1.28
N PHE A 85 8.22 14.00 0.54
CA PHE A 85 7.00 13.29 0.17
C PHE A 85 7.34 12.01 -0.61
N GLY A 86 6.75 10.88 -0.19
CA GLY A 86 7.10 9.55 -0.67
C GLY A 86 8.15 8.83 0.18
N ALA A 87 8.73 9.48 1.19
CA ALA A 87 9.66 8.89 2.16
C ALA A 87 9.42 9.39 3.59
N ASP A 88 8.27 10.05 3.81
CA ASP A 88 7.86 10.65 5.08
C ASP A 88 6.94 9.72 5.89
N PRO A 89 6.73 9.99 7.20
CA PRO A 89 5.90 9.16 8.06
C PRO A 89 4.44 8.99 7.58
N THR A 90 3.89 9.96 6.87
CA THR A 90 2.53 9.86 6.30
C THR A 90 2.49 8.80 5.23
N THR A 91 3.50 8.77 4.36
CA THR A 91 3.66 7.73 3.33
C THR A 91 3.75 6.33 3.96
N ILE A 92 4.48 6.19 5.08
CA ILE A 92 4.57 4.93 5.81
C ILE A 92 3.21 4.52 6.37
N GLY A 93 2.55 5.43 7.09
CA GLY A 93 1.24 5.18 7.70
C GLY A 93 0.19 4.79 6.67
N TYR A 94 0.17 5.49 5.53
CA TYR A 94 -0.72 5.16 4.42
C TYR A 94 -0.48 3.73 3.92
N ASN A 95 0.77 3.38 3.60
CA ASN A 95 1.07 2.04 3.07
C ASN A 95 0.70 0.92 4.05
N VAL A 96 0.88 1.13 5.35
CA VAL A 96 0.42 0.15 6.36
C VAL A 96 -1.10 -0.02 6.31
N ILE A 97 -1.85 1.09 6.28
CA ILE A 97 -3.33 1.06 6.23
C ILE A 97 -3.80 0.42 4.92
N ALA A 98 -3.24 0.82 3.79
CA ALA A 98 -3.57 0.28 2.47
C ALA A 98 -3.32 -1.24 2.40
N GLY A 99 -2.17 -1.70 2.90
CA GLY A 99 -1.87 -3.13 3.02
C GLY A 99 -2.94 -3.88 3.83
N PHE A 100 -3.35 -3.35 5.00
CA PHE A 100 -4.41 -3.97 5.79
C PHE A 100 -5.78 -3.97 5.11
N VAL A 101 -6.13 -2.90 4.39
CA VAL A 101 -7.39 -2.80 3.65
C VAL A 101 -7.42 -3.86 2.54
N MET A 102 -6.32 -4.01 1.79
CA MET A 102 -6.21 -5.02 0.73
C MET A 102 -6.31 -6.45 1.29
N GLU A 103 -5.58 -6.77 2.36
CA GLU A 103 -5.70 -8.09 3.00
C GLU A 103 -7.12 -8.35 3.58
N SER A 104 -7.76 -7.31 4.12
CA SER A 104 -9.13 -7.43 4.63
C SER A 104 -10.15 -7.66 3.50
N SER A 105 -9.92 -7.08 2.32
CA SER A 105 -10.76 -7.28 1.14
C SER A 105 -10.75 -8.74 0.66
N LEU A 106 -9.57 -9.38 0.69
CA LEU A 106 -9.40 -10.81 0.36
C LEU A 106 -10.16 -11.74 1.30
N ALA A 107 -10.17 -11.42 2.59
CA ALA A 107 -10.91 -12.20 3.56
C ALA A 107 -12.40 -12.30 3.20
N LYS A 108 -12.97 -11.28 2.55
CA LYS A 108 -14.35 -11.31 2.06
C LYS A 108 -14.53 -12.11 0.79
N VAL A 109 -13.60 -12.01 -0.17
CA VAL A 109 -13.62 -12.85 -1.37
C VAL A 109 -13.57 -14.34 -1.01
N SER A 110 -12.81 -14.72 0.02
CA SER A 110 -12.73 -16.12 0.49
C SER A 110 -14.05 -16.67 1.07
N GLN A 111 -15.02 -15.82 1.39
CA GLN A 111 -16.34 -16.21 1.92
C GLN A 111 -17.36 -16.45 0.80
N ILE A 112 -17.03 -16.16 -0.46
CA ILE A 112 -17.91 -16.34 -1.60
C ILE A 112 -18.16 -17.85 -1.83
N GLN A 113 -19.43 -18.24 -1.82
CA GLN A 113 -19.83 -19.61 -2.13
C GLN A 113 -19.81 -19.85 -3.64
N ASN A 114 -19.35 -21.04 -4.05
CA ASN A 114 -19.30 -21.40 -5.46
C ASN A 114 -20.72 -21.64 -6.02
N CYS A 115 -21.12 -20.80 -6.97
CA CYS A 115 -22.38 -20.87 -7.71
C CYS A 115 -22.38 -21.90 -8.88
N GLY A 116 -21.27 -22.60 -9.11
CA GLY A 116 -21.12 -23.60 -10.19
C GLY A 116 -20.86 -23.03 -11.59
N ASN A 117 -20.66 -21.73 -11.73
CA ASN A 117 -20.34 -21.08 -13.01
C ASN A 117 -18.82 -20.95 -13.22
N ALA A 118 -18.39 -20.98 -14.49
CA ALA A 118 -16.99 -20.76 -14.86
C ALA A 118 -16.42 -19.40 -14.41
N ALA A 119 -17.28 -18.38 -14.28
CA ALA A 119 -16.91 -17.07 -13.75
C ALA A 119 -16.34 -17.12 -12.32
N MET A 120 -16.68 -18.15 -11.53
CA MET A 120 -16.21 -18.30 -10.16
C MET A 120 -14.69 -18.47 -10.09
N ASP A 121 -14.07 -19.08 -11.11
CA ASP A 121 -12.62 -19.22 -11.16
C ASP A 121 -11.96 -17.83 -11.16
N VAL A 122 -12.45 -16.91 -11.99
CA VAL A 122 -11.95 -15.52 -12.03
C VAL A 122 -12.24 -14.77 -10.73
N ILE A 123 -13.48 -14.89 -10.21
CA ILE A 123 -13.92 -14.19 -8.99
C ILE A 123 -13.06 -14.56 -7.77
N LEU A 124 -12.63 -15.82 -7.66
CA LEU A 124 -11.84 -16.29 -6.53
C LEU A 124 -10.33 -16.13 -6.75
N THR A 125 -9.84 -16.31 -7.98
CA THR A 125 -8.40 -16.33 -8.25
C THR A 125 -7.81 -14.96 -8.54
N ALA A 126 -8.51 -14.09 -9.27
CA ALA A 126 -7.98 -12.79 -9.63
C ALA A 126 -7.75 -11.89 -8.41
N PRO A 127 -8.72 -11.72 -7.48
CA PRO A 127 -8.45 -10.98 -6.25
C PRO A 127 -7.32 -11.60 -5.45
N ALA A 128 -7.33 -12.93 -5.24
CA ALA A 128 -6.29 -13.62 -4.49
C ALA A 128 -4.89 -13.43 -5.08
N ALA A 129 -4.75 -13.32 -6.40
CA ALA A 129 -3.48 -13.10 -7.06
C ALA A 129 -3.06 -11.62 -7.03
N TYR A 130 -3.95 -10.71 -7.40
CA TYR A 130 -3.61 -9.30 -7.57
C TYR A 130 -3.66 -8.52 -6.26
N ALA A 131 -4.74 -8.65 -5.49
CA ALA A 131 -4.92 -7.90 -4.25
C ALA A 131 -3.95 -8.37 -3.14
N ALA A 132 -3.58 -9.65 -3.09
CA ALA A 132 -2.58 -10.15 -2.12
C ALA A 132 -1.19 -9.61 -2.43
N VAL A 133 -0.81 -9.57 -3.71
CA VAL A 133 0.47 -8.99 -4.11
C VAL A 133 0.46 -7.48 -3.86
N ALA A 134 -0.64 -6.77 -4.19
CA ALA A 134 -0.76 -5.34 -3.90
C ALA A 134 -0.62 -5.04 -2.40
N GLY A 135 -1.31 -5.80 -1.53
CA GLY A 135 -1.18 -5.69 -0.07
C GLY A 135 0.25 -5.91 0.41
N THR A 136 0.92 -6.93 -0.13
CA THR A 136 2.34 -7.21 0.17
C THR A 136 3.26 -6.08 -0.29
N VAL A 137 3.04 -5.52 -1.48
CA VAL A 137 3.84 -4.41 -2.01
C VAL A 137 3.68 -3.15 -1.17
N HIS A 138 2.47 -2.86 -0.67
CA HIS A 138 2.25 -1.80 0.30
C HIS A 138 3.06 -2.00 1.58
N PHE A 139 3.01 -3.18 2.19
CA PHE A 139 3.82 -3.45 3.38
C PHE A 139 5.33 -3.37 3.10
N ALA A 140 5.78 -3.82 1.93
CA ALA A 140 7.17 -3.67 1.51
C ALA A 140 7.56 -2.19 1.39
N ASN A 141 6.70 -1.35 0.82
CA ASN A 141 6.93 0.09 0.71
C ASN A 141 6.99 0.77 2.09
N ALA A 142 6.06 0.43 2.99
CA ALA A 142 6.10 0.89 4.37
C ALA A 142 7.41 0.51 5.07
N PHE A 143 7.84 -0.75 4.91
CA PHE A 143 9.07 -1.27 5.50
C PHE A 143 10.32 -0.56 4.97
N VAL A 144 10.41 -0.38 3.64
CA VAL A 144 11.52 0.36 3.02
C VAL A 144 11.55 1.80 3.51
N CYS A 145 10.41 2.49 3.50
CA CYS A 145 10.32 3.86 3.99
C CYS A 145 10.69 3.97 5.48
N PHE A 146 10.31 2.98 6.30
CA PHE A 146 10.66 2.90 7.72
C PHE A 146 12.16 2.71 7.95
N LEU A 147 12.79 1.75 7.25
CA LEU A 147 14.22 1.47 7.39
C LEU A 147 15.11 2.65 6.96
N PHE A 148 14.69 3.38 5.94
CA PHE A 148 15.47 4.46 5.32
C PHE A 148 14.87 5.85 5.58
N LEU A 149 14.22 6.03 6.74
CA LEU A 149 13.56 7.27 7.15
C LEU A 149 14.40 8.52 6.85
N ALA A 150 13.75 9.58 6.36
CA ALA A 150 14.42 10.84 6.06
C ALA A 150 15.19 11.38 7.29
N ARG A 151 16.35 12.01 7.06
CA ARG A 151 17.29 12.40 8.13
C ARG A 151 16.69 13.42 9.12
N VAL A 152 15.75 14.25 8.66
CA VAL A 152 15.03 15.23 9.49
C VAL A 152 14.04 14.54 10.43
N GLU A 153 13.30 13.56 9.91
CA GLU A 153 12.32 12.75 10.64
C GLU A 153 12.98 11.86 11.70
N ARG A 154 14.20 11.36 11.43
CA ARG A 154 15.00 10.61 12.41
C ARG A 154 15.35 11.41 13.66
N LYS A 155 15.58 12.72 13.54
CA LYS A 155 15.94 13.57 14.69
C LYS A 155 14.80 13.67 15.70
N PHE A 156 13.55 13.77 15.22
CA PHE A 156 12.37 13.79 16.07
C PHE A 156 12.17 12.46 16.82
N PHE A 157 12.33 11.32 16.13
CA PHE A 157 12.24 9.99 16.77
C PHE A 157 13.33 9.71 17.81
N LEU A 158 14.54 10.24 17.63
CA LEU A 158 15.63 10.10 18.61
C LEU A 158 15.49 11.09 19.78
N GLN A 159 14.95 12.28 19.56
CA GLN A 159 14.70 13.24 20.65
C GLN A 159 13.60 12.78 21.61
N THR A 160 12.63 11.97 21.16
CA THR A 160 11.57 11.43 22.02
C THR A 160 11.97 10.17 22.79
N ASN A 161 13.15 9.61 22.53
CA ASN A 161 13.66 8.44 23.23
C ASN A 161 14.83 8.85 24.15
N PRO A 162 14.57 9.14 25.44
CA PRO A 162 15.56 9.74 26.35
C PRO A 162 16.79 8.85 26.60
N LEU A 163 16.69 7.55 26.30
CA LEU A 163 17.82 6.59 26.36
C LEU A 163 18.77 6.67 25.16
N SER A 164 18.41 7.39 24.10
CA SER A 164 19.23 7.52 22.88
C SER A 164 19.99 8.85 22.77
N ASN A 165 19.78 9.76 23.74
CA ASN A 165 20.45 11.05 23.80
C ASN A 165 21.43 11.10 25.00
N PRO A 166 22.73 10.82 24.80
CA PRO A 166 23.72 10.86 25.88
C PRO A 166 23.92 12.27 26.47
N ASP A 167 23.44 13.32 25.80
CA ASP A 167 23.50 14.71 26.30
C ASP A 167 22.39 15.03 27.32
N MET A 168 21.37 14.17 27.48
CA MET A 168 20.35 14.33 28.54
C MET A 168 20.71 13.62 29.86
N THR A 169 21.78 12.82 29.89
CA THR A 169 22.22 12.09 31.10
C THR A 169 23.18 12.87 32.01
N ILE A 170 23.43 14.16 31.76
CA ILE A 170 24.32 14.98 32.60
C ILE A 170 23.61 16.26 33.05
N GLN A 171 22.55 16.13 33.86
CA GLN A 171 22.10 17.18 34.77
C GLN A 171 21.47 16.54 36.02
N THR A 172 22.32 16.08 36.94
CA THR A 172 22.02 15.95 38.38
C THR A 172 23.25 16.27 39.17
#